data_AF-A0A7V8ZFN2-F1
#
_entry.id   AF-A0A7V8ZFN2-F1
#
_cell.length_a   1.000
_cell.length_b   1.000
_cell.length_c   1.000
_cell.angle_alpha   90.00
_cell.angle_beta   90.00
_cell.angle_gamma   90.00
#
_symmetry.space_group_name_H-M   'P 1'
#
loop_
_entity.id
_entity.type
_entity.pdbx_description
1 polymer ?
#
loop_
_entity_poly.entity_id
_entity_poly.type
_entity_poly.pdbx_seq_one_letter_code
_entity_poly.pdbx_strand_id
1 'polypeptide(L)'
;MSHLEDTIIAIRLADESDAQSLTRLAGLDSARVPEDPLLLGLLDGRVVVALSLSAGTVIADPFTPTLDLVALVRQRSERLGVGAAASSTRRRWSSMRPALGRLA
;
A
#
# COMPACT_ATOMS: atom_id res chain seq x y z
N MET A 1 -34.13 1.73 13.03
CA MET A 1 -33.34 0.58 12.55
C MET A 1 -32.09 1.16 11.90
N SER A 2 -31.06 1.40 12.70
CA SER A 2 -29.79 1.96 12.23
C SER A 2 -29.07 0.87 11.45
N HIS A 3 -28.90 1.05 10.14
CA HIS A 3 -28.02 0.23 9.33
C HIS A 3 -26.60 0.46 9.89
N LEU A 4 -26.07 -0.50 10.65
CA LEU A 4 -24.62 -0.59 10.82
C LEU A 4 -24.13 -0.91 9.41
N GLU A 5 -23.66 0.10 8.70
CA GLU A 5 -23.05 -0.13 7.40
C GLU A 5 -21.79 -0.96 7.65
N ASP A 6 -21.85 -2.24 7.31
CA ASP A 6 -20.72 -3.15 7.42
C ASP A 6 -19.64 -2.73 6.43
N THR A 7 -18.67 -1.95 6.91
CA THR A 7 -17.49 -1.57 6.14
C THR A 7 -16.49 -2.72 6.12
N ILE A 8 -16.11 -3.17 4.93
CA ILE A 8 -15.17 -4.28 4.78
C ILE A 8 -13.74 -3.73 4.76
N ILE A 9 -12.93 -4.17 5.72
CA ILE A 9 -11.51 -3.86 5.78
C ILE A 9 -10.71 -5.10 5.41
N ALA A 10 -9.77 -4.95 4.47
CA ALA A 10 -8.83 -6.01 4.12
C ALA A 10 -7.38 -5.50 4.15
N ILE A 11 -6.45 -6.36 4.55
CA ILE A 11 -5.02 -6.07 4.54
C ILE A 11 -4.30 -7.18 3.78
N ARG A 12 -3.57 -6.84 2.72
CA ARG A 12 -2.85 -7.82 1.89
C ARG A 12 -1.56 -7.26 1.31
N LEU A 13 -0.68 -8.14 0.85
CA LEU A 13 0.47 -7.73 0.05
C LEU A 13 0.00 -7.20 -1.31
N ALA A 14 0.72 -6.20 -1.81
CA ALA A 14 0.52 -5.68 -3.16
C ALA A 14 0.89 -6.72 -4.22
N ASP A 15 0.22 -6.62 -5.35
CA ASP A 15 0.59 -7.32 -6.58
C ASP A 15 0.64 -6.36 -7.78
N GLU A 16 1.02 -6.84 -8.96
CA GLU A 16 1.23 -5.99 -10.14
C GLU A 16 -0.06 -5.30 -10.60
N SER A 17 -1.23 -5.87 -10.29
CA SER A 17 -2.53 -5.29 -10.61
C SER A 17 -2.80 -3.99 -9.83
N ASP A 18 -2.06 -3.75 -8.74
CA ASP A 18 -2.24 -2.57 -7.89
C ASP A 18 -1.49 -1.34 -8.38
N ALA A 19 -0.63 -1.46 -9.41
CA ALA A 19 0.25 -0.38 -9.85
C ALA A 19 -0.51 0.93 -10.18
N GLN A 20 -1.67 0.82 -10.82
CA GLN A 20 -2.52 1.98 -11.14
C GLN A 20 -3.14 2.60 -9.87
N SER A 21 -3.66 1.76 -8.97
CA SER A 21 -4.24 2.17 -7.70
C SER A 21 -3.21 2.88 -6.81
N LEU A 22 -2.00 2.35 -6.75
CA LEU A 22 -0.86 2.93 -6.01
C LEU A 22 -0.41 4.27 -6.59
N THR A 23 -0.34 4.38 -7.93
CA THR A 23 0.00 5.64 -8.60
C THR A 23 -1.05 6.71 -8.30
N ARG A 24 -2.34 6.34 -8.33
CA ARG A 24 -3.44 7.24 -7.96
C ARG A 24 -3.35 7.67 -6.50
N LEU A 25 -3.16 6.71 -5.58
CA LEU A 25 -3.06 6.98 -4.15
C LEU A 25 -1.89 7.92 -3.83
N ALA A 26 -0.72 7.67 -4.42
CA ALA A 26 0.45 8.54 -4.26
C ALA A 26 0.17 9.95 -4.79
N GLY A 27 -0.56 10.08 -5.91
CA GLY A 27 -1.02 11.38 -6.42
C GLY A 27 -1.97 12.11 -5.46
N LEU A 28 -2.87 11.39 -4.79
CA LEU A 28 -3.77 11.98 -3.78
C LEU A 28 -2.99 12.49 -2.57
N ASP A 29 -2.00 11.72 -2.11
CA ASP A 29 -1.13 12.07 -0.97
C ASP A 29 0.02 13.03 -1.35
N SER A 30 0.07 13.49 -2.60
CA SER A 30 1.19 14.30 -3.13
C SER A 30 2.58 13.69 -2.87
N ALA A 31 2.66 12.36 -2.85
CA ALA A 31 3.83 11.57 -2.54
C ALA A 31 4.26 10.72 -3.76
N ARG A 32 5.42 10.07 -3.65
CA ARG A 32 5.85 9.02 -4.59
C ARG A 32 5.39 7.65 -4.06
N VAL A 33 5.11 6.73 -4.96
CA VAL A 33 4.85 5.32 -4.60
C VAL A 33 6.05 4.77 -3.80
N PRO A 34 5.83 4.24 -2.58
CA PRO A 34 6.92 3.71 -1.77
C PRO A 34 7.54 2.45 -2.38
N GLU A 35 8.72 2.06 -1.89
CA GLU A 35 9.42 0.88 -2.38
C GLU A 35 8.75 -0.42 -1.92
N ASP A 36 8.84 -1.43 -2.77
CA ASP A 36 8.40 -2.79 -2.47
C ASP A 36 9.19 -3.46 -1.32
N PRO A 37 8.61 -4.47 -0.65
CA PRO A 37 7.23 -4.93 -0.81
C PRO A 37 6.24 -4.06 -0.06
N LEU A 38 5.09 -3.81 -0.69
CA LEU A 38 4.01 -3.00 -0.12
C LEU A 38 2.96 -3.86 0.58
N LEU A 39 2.52 -3.41 1.75
CA LEU A 39 1.34 -3.89 2.45
C LEU A 39 0.21 -2.89 2.26
N LEU A 40 -0.90 -3.34 1.67
CA LEU A 40 -2.04 -2.52 1.31
C LEU A 40 -3.15 -2.66 2.34
N GLY A 41 -3.76 -1.52 2.70
CA GLY A 41 -5.03 -1.44 3.40
C GLY A 41 -6.13 -1.10 2.42
N LEU A 42 -7.15 -1.95 2.36
CA LEU A 42 -8.31 -1.80 1.49
C LEU A 42 -9.55 -1.50 2.33
N LEU A 43 -10.35 -0.56 1.84
CA LEU A 43 -11.67 -0.22 2.34
C LEU A 43 -12.67 -0.52 1.22
N ASP A 44 -13.60 -1.44 1.45
CA ASP A 44 -14.60 -1.88 0.47
C ASP A 44 -13.98 -2.24 -0.89
N GLY A 45 -12.83 -2.94 -0.84
CA GLY A 45 -12.08 -3.38 -2.02
C GLY A 45 -11.24 -2.30 -2.69
N ARG A 46 -11.25 -1.05 -2.21
CA ARG A 46 -10.41 0.04 -2.71
C ARG A 46 -9.14 0.19 -1.87
N VAL A 47 -7.98 0.24 -2.53
CA VAL A 47 -6.70 0.57 -1.87
C VAL A 47 -6.73 2.03 -1.43
N VAL A 48 -6.64 2.25 -0.11
CA VAL A 48 -6.65 3.59 0.51
C VAL A 48 -5.43 3.82 1.40
N VAL A 49 -4.64 2.78 1.69
CA VAL A 49 -3.38 2.85 2.43
C VAL A 49 -2.37 1.92 1.78
N ALA A 50 -1.13 2.35 1.66
CA ALA A 50 0.00 1.49 1.31
C ALA A 50 1.21 1.79 2.19
N LEU A 51 1.84 0.74 2.72
CA LEU A 51 3.02 0.80 3.58
C LEU A 51 4.15 -0.02 2.99
N SER A 52 5.35 0.56 2.88
CA SER A 52 6.56 -0.17 2.52
C SER A 52 7.07 -0.99 3.70
N LEU A 53 7.16 -2.31 3.52
CA LEU A 53 7.75 -3.20 4.52
C LEU A 53 9.27 -3.05 4.62
N SER A 54 9.92 -2.48 3.59
CA SER A 54 11.37 -2.26 3.54
C SER A 54 11.76 -0.94 4.20
N ALA A 55 11.08 0.15 3.87
CA ALA A 55 11.43 1.50 4.32
C ALA A 55 10.57 2.02 5.47
N GLY A 56 9.41 1.39 5.75
CA GLY A 56 8.44 1.86 6.74
C GLY A 56 7.65 3.11 6.29
N THR A 57 7.87 3.60 5.07
CA THR A 57 7.13 4.73 4.49
C THR A 57 5.68 4.36 4.22
N VAL A 58 4.75 5.29 4.49
CA VAL A 58 3.32 5.10 4.30
C VAL A 58 2.79 6.19 3.37
N ILE A 59 1.89 5.80 2.46
CA ILE A 59 1.00 6.72 1.75
C ILE A 59 -0.45 6.35 2.08
N ALA A 60 -1.32 7.34 2.22
CA ALA A 60 -2.73 7.14 2.56
C ALA A 60 -3.63 8.12 1.81
N ASP A 61 -4.91 7.77 1.65
CA ASP A 61 -5.89 8.67 1.07
C ASP A 61 -6.22 9.77 2.10
N PRO A 62 -5.87 11.04 1.84
CA PRO A 62 -6.08 12.14 2.80
C PRO A 62 -7.55 12.59 2.84
N PHE A 63 -8.38 12.18 1.88
CA PHE A 63 -9.78 12.55 1.77
C PHE A 63 -10.72 11.54 2.42
N THR A 64 -10.18 10.41 2.90
CA THR A 64 -10.91 9.37 3.63
C THR A 64 -10.33 9.26 5.04
N PRO A 65 -11.13 9.08 6.10
CA PRO A 65 -10.62 8.86 7.46
C PRO A 65 -9.90 7.51 7.57
N THR A 66 -8.62 7.49 7.16
CA THR A 66 -7.79 6.29 7.04
C THR A 66 -6.88 6.05 8.25
N LEU A 67 -6.94 6.90 9.28
CA LEU A 67 -6.02 6.83 10.44
C LEU A 67 -6.05 5.47 11.16
N ASP A 68 -7.24 4.94 11.42
CA ASP A 68 -7.40 3.63 12.07
C ASP A 68 -6.85 2.51 11.18
N LEU A 69 -7.08 2.61 9.86
CA LEU A 69 -6.57 1.64 8.89
C LEU A 69 -5.04 1.71 8.78
N VAL A 70 -4.44 2.91 8.80
CA VAL A 70 -2.99 3.07 8.85
C VAL A 70 -2.40 2.41 10.09
N ALA A 71 -3.03 2.57 11.26
CA ALA A 71 -2.60 1.92 12.49
C ALA A 71 -2.65 0.39 12.37
N LEU A 72 -3.73 -0.16 11.80
CA LEU A 72 -3.87 -1.60 11.55
C LEU A 72 -2.81 -2.13 10.56
N VAL A 73 -2.56 -1.41 9.46
CA VAL A 73 -1.52 -1.79 8.49
C VAL A 73 -0.13 -1.76 9.13
N ARG A 74 0.18 -0.75 9.95
CA ARG A 74 1.44 -0.68 10.71
C ARG A 74 1.60 -1.86 11.67
N GLN A 75 0.61 -2.14 12.50
CA GLN A 75 0.63 -3.29 13.41
C GLN A 75 0.80 -4.61 12.65
N ARG A 76 0.16 -4.75 11.48
CA ARG A 76 0.31 -5.94 10.65
C ARG A 76 1.72 -6.04 10.05
N SER A 77 2.31 -4.91 9.66
CA SER A 77 3.67 -4.85 9.11
C SER A 77 4.73 -5.31 10.11
N GLU A 78 4.61 -4.88 11.37
CA GLU A 78 5.50 -5.28 12.46
C GLU A 78 5.49 -6.80 12.67
N ARG A 79 4.31 -7.42 12.58
CA ARG A 79 4.16 -8.89 12.68
C ARG A 79 4.75 -9.64 11.49
N LEU A 80 4.91 -8.98 10.34
CA LEU A 80 5.52 -9.56 9.13
C LEU A 80 7.05 -9.29 9.06
N GLY A 81 7.53 -8.28 9.80
CA GLY A 81 8.88 -7.74 9.71
C GLY A 81 9.92 -8.51 10.52
N VAL A 82 10.43 -9.62 9.95
CA VAL A 82 11.85 -10.10 10.04
C VAL A 82 12.23 -10.93 8.79
N GLY A 83 11.27 -11.50 8.02
CA GLY A 83 11.57 -12.38 6.87
C GLY A 83 10.77 -12.16 5.58
N ALA A 84 9.72 -11.33 5.59
CA ALA A 84 8.81 -11.18 4.43
C ALA A 84 9.39 -10.33 3.28
N ALA A 85 10.26 -9.35 3.59
CA ALA A 85 10.83 -8.43 2.60
C ALA A 85 11.71 -9.12 1.55
N ALA A 86 12.37 -10.23 1.92
CA ALA A 86 13.28 -10.96 1.04
C ALA A 86 12.56 -11.93 0.07
N SER A 87 11.31 -12.32 0.34
CA SER A 87 10.61 -13.37 -0.41
C SER A 87 9.70 -12.85 -1.52
N SER A 88 9.11 -11.67 -1.36
CA SER A 88 8.14 -11.08 -2.31
C SER A 88 8.77 -10.64 -3.64
N THR A 89 10.01 -10.16 -3.60
CA THR A 89 10.68 -9.49 -4.73
C THR A 89 11.06 -10.42 -5.88
N ARG A 90 11.14 -11.75 -5.66
CA ARG A 90 11.83 -12.62 -6.63
C ARG A 90 10.93 -13.24 -7.72
N ARG A 91 9.60 -13.11 -7.68
CA ARG A 91 8.74 -13.77 -8.70
C ARG A 91 7.81 -12.86 -9.50
N ARG A 92 7.69 -11.58 -9.19
CA ARG A 92 6.55 -10.78 -9.69
C ARG A 92 6.90 -9.37 -10.23
N TRP A 93 7.91 -8.68 -9.69
CA TRP A 93 8.23 -7.30 -10.11
C TRP A 93 9.26 -7.17 -11.25
N SER A 94 9.86 -8.25 -11.74
CA SER A 94 11.00 -8.16 -12.68
C SER A 94 10.69 -7.55 -14.06
N SER A 95 9.43 -7.19 -14.36
CA SER A 95 9.04 -6.60 -15.65
C SER A 95 8.75 -5.10 -15.61
N MET A 96 8.82 -4.40 -14.47
CA MET A 96 8.40 -3.00 -14.40
C MET A 96 9.49 -2.08 -13.85
N ARG A 97 10.49 -1.80 -14.69
CA ARG A 97 11.41 -0.69 -14.47
C ARG A 97 10.68 0.60 -14.85
N PRO A 98 10.39 1.54 -13.93
CA PRO A 98 10.01 2.87 -14.35
C PRO A 98 11.23 3.50 -15.03
N ALA A 99 11.04 4.00 -16.25
CA ALA A 99 12.04 4.82 -16.92
C ALA A 99 12.31 6.04 -16.02
N LEU A 100 13.43 6.01 -15.29
CA LEU A 100 13.97 7.18 -14.64
C LEU A 100 14.29 8.19 -15.75
N GLY A 101 13.39 9.15 -15.95
CA GLY A 101 13.67 10.37 -16.67
C GLY A 101 14.88 11.03 -16.02
N ARG A 102 16.03 10.94 -16.70
CA ARG A 102 17.17 11.82 -16.50
C ARG A 102 16.67 13.24 -16.72
N LEU A 103 16.63 14.04 -15.66
CA LEU A 103 16.67 15.49 -15.81
C LEU A 103 18.14 15.87 -15.95
N ALA A 104 18.41 16.52 -17.08
CA ALA A 104 19.68 17.06 -17.52
C ALA A 104 20.16 18.20 -16.62
#